data_AF-A0A2V1ZWB3-F1
#
_entry.id   AF-A0A2V1ZWB3-F1
#
_cell.length_a   1.000
_cell.length_b   1.000
_cell.length_c   1.000
_cell.angle_alpha   90.00
_cell.angle_beta   90.00
_cell.angle_gamma   90.00
#
_symmetry.space_group_name_H-M   'P 1'
#
loop_
_entity.id
_entity.type
_entity.pdbx_description
1 polymer ?
#
loop_
_entity_poly.entity_id
_entity_poly.type
_entity_poly.pdbx_seq_one_letter_code
_entity_poly.pdbx_strand_id
1 'polypeptide(L)' 'MIAIFSDALNVELIDLLKDTLTGIKYDRNTVKAALDGLKQAHTELAAQVDDFEQWLVGEMES' A
#
# COMPACT_ATOMS: atom_id res chain seq x y z
N MET A 1 -5.19 -21.08 2.06
CA MET A 1 -4.06 -20.77 1.17
C MET A 1 -4.29 -19.34 0.68
N ILE A 2 -3.76 -18.34 1.40
CA ILE A 2 -3.85 -16.94 0.97
C ILE A 2 -2.50 -16.63 0.33
N ALA A 3 -2.44 -16.80 -0.98
CA ALA A 3 -1.26 -16.51 -1.80
C ALA A 3 -1.70 -15.67 -3.02
N ILE A 4 -2.60 -14.71 -2.79
CA ILE A 4 -3.04 -13.75 -3.81
C ILE A 4 -2.41 -12.39 -3.53
N PHE A 5 -1.12 -12.38 -3.23
CA PHE A 5 -0.30 -11.16 -3.27
C PHE A 5 0.79 -11.26 -4.34
N SER A 6 1.15 -12.47 -4.80
CA SER A 6 2.44 -12.68 -5.46
C SER A 6 2.41 -12.79 -6.99
N ASP A 7 1.26 -13.07 -7.64
CA ASP A 7 1.23 -13.18 -9.11
C ASP A 7 0.82 -11.89 -9.84
N ALA A 8 0.24 -10.90 -9.13
CA ALA A 8 -0.28 -9.68 -9.79
C ALA A 8 -0.15 -8.39 -8.96
N LEU A 9 0.72 -8.35 -7.94
CA LEU A 9 1.32 -7.07 -7.57
C LEU A 9 2.17 -6.65 -8.77
N ASN A 10 1.57 -5.94 -9.71
CA ASN A 10 2.24 -5.38 -10.86
C ASN A 10 3.52 -4.73 -10.35
N VAL A 11 4.69 -5.07 -10.90
CA VAL A 11 5.99 -4.63 -10.35
C VAL A 11 6.01 -3.10 -10.13
N GLU A 12 5.27 -2.38 -10.99
CA GLU A 12 4.96 -0.95 -10.87
C GLU A 12 4.25 -0.54 -9.57
N LEU A 13 3.26 -1.30 -9.09
CA LEU A 13 2.58 -1.02 -7.82
C LEU A 13 3.52 -1.18 -6.63
N ILE A 14 4.38 -2.21 -6.65
CA ILE A 14 5.40 -2.37 -5.58
C ILE A 14 6.38 -1.21 -5.59
N ASP A 15 6.81 -0.77 -6.77
CA ASP A 15 7.73 0.35 -6.91
C ASP A 15 7.09 1.67 -6.42
N LEU A 16 5.84 1.94 -6.82
CA LEU A 16 5.06 3.08 -6.36
C LEU A 16 4.83 3.08 -4.84
N LEU A 17 4.45 1.93 -4.28
CA LEU A 17 4.28 1.78 -2.83
C LEU A 17 5.61 2.01 -2.12
N LYS A 18 6.71 1.44 -2.62
CA LYS A 18 8.03 1.67 -2.04
C LYS A 18 8.41 3.14 -2.11
N ASP A 19 8.28 3.80 -3.25
CA ASP A 19 8.61 5.22 -3.39
C ASP A 19 7.78 6.09 -2.45
N THR A 20 6.47 5.84 -2.39
CA THR A 20 5.52 6.55 -1.53
C THR A 20 5.77 6.34 -0.05
N LEU A 21 6.17 5.13 0.34
CA LEU A 21 6.48 4.77 1.73
C LEU A 21 7.94 5.04 2.10
N THR A 22 8.80 5.33 1.12
CA THR A 22 10.21 5.65 1.35
C THR A 22 10.33 7.10 1.80
N GLY A 23 10.87 7.30 2.99
CA GLY A 23 11.10 8.64 3.53
C GLY A 23 9.93 9.24 4.30
N ILE A 24 8.76 8.57 4.32
CA ILE A 24 7.68 8.93 5.25
C ILE A 24 7.91 8.28 6.61
N LYS A 25 7.38 8.93 7.65
CA LYS A 25 7.40 8.37 9.00
C LYS A 25 6.46 7.16 9.04
N TYR A 26 6.93 6.05 9.59
CA TYR A 26 6.15 4.82 9.80
C TYR A 26 5.10 5.03 10.91
N ASP A 27 4.12 5.87 10.60
CA ASP A 27 3.02 6.30 11.45
C ASP A 27 1.71 6.06 10.71
N ARG A 28 0.72 5.50 11.42
CA ARG A 28 -0.56 5.08 10.83
C ARG A 28 -1.24 6.17 10.02
N ASN A 29 -1.26 7.41 10.52
CA ASN A 29 -1.90 8.52 9.83
C ASN A 29 -1.10 8.95 8.59
N THR A 30 0.24 8.92 8.69
CA THR A 30 1.12 9.31 7.58
C THR A 30 1.06 8.30 6.45
N VAL A 31 1.16 7.01 6.78
CA VAL A 31 1.04 5.89 5.84
C VAL A 31 -0.32 5.90 5.15
N LYS A 32 -1.41 6.04 5.92
CA LYS A 32 -2.77 6.09 5.37
C LYS A 32 -2.98 7.28 4.43
N ALA A 33 -2.46 8.46 4.78
CA ALA A 33 -2.52 9.63 3.90
C ALA A 33 -1.73 9.46 2.60
N ALA A 34 -0.55 8.84 2.68
CA ALA A 34 0.29 8.57 1.52
C ALA A 34 -0.36 7.54 0.57
N LEU A 35 -0.93 6.46 1.13
CA LEU A 35 -1.67 5.45 0.39
C LEU A 35 -2.97 6.01 -0.21
N ASP A 36 -3.68 6.91 0.49
CA ASP A 36 -4.87 7.58 -0.05
C ASP A 36 -4.52 8.48 -1.26
N GLY A 37 -3.42 9.21 -1.18
CA GLY A 37 -2.89 9.97 -2.32
C GLY A 37 -2.59 9.07 -3.52
N LEU A 38 -2.01 7.90 -3.27
CA LEU A 38 -1.72 6.91 -4.32
C LEU A 38 -2.99 6.27 -4.89
N LYS A 39 -4.01 6.00 -4.07
CA LYS A 39 -5.35 5.55 -4.51
C LYS A 39 -6.03 6.57 -5.43
N GLN A 40 -5.90 7.86 -5.11
CA GLN A 40 -6.48 8.95 -5.91
C GLN A 40 -5.74 9.13 -7.23
N ALA A 41 -4.40 9.01 -7.22
CA ALA A 41 -3.58 9.11 -8.43
C ALA A 41 -3.74 7.89 -9.35
N HIS A 42 -3.92 6.69 -8.79
CA HIS A 42 -4.04 5.42 -9.51
C HIS A 42 -5.30 4.68 -9.07
N THR A 43 -6.45 5.17 -9.54
CA THR A 43 -7.76 4.61 -9.19
C THR A 43 -7.92 3.15 -9.62
N GLU A 44 -7.22 2.73 -10.66
CA GLU A 44 -7.13 1.34 -11.13
C GLU A 44 -6.43 0.40 -10.14
N LEU A 45 -5.52 0.94 -9.32
CA LEU A 45 -4.80 0.20 -8.28
C LEU A 45 -5.46 0.36 -6.90
N ALA A 46 -6.52 1.16 -6.78
CA ALA A 46 -7.08 1.55 -5.50
C ALA A 46 -7.48 0.35 -4.62
N ALA A 47 -8.01 -0.72 -5.21
CA ALA A 47 -8.36 -1.94 -4.49
C ALA A 47 -7.13 -2.67 -3.91
N GLN A 48 -6.02 -2.71 -4.66
CA GLN A 48 -4.79 -3.36 -4.19
C GLN A 48 -4.10 -2.52 -3.12
N VAL A 49 -4.14 -1.19 -3.25
CA VAL A 49 -3.59 -0.26 -2.28
C VAL A 49 -4.38 -0.29 -0.97
N ASP A 50 -5.70 -0.46 -1.04
CA ASP A 50 -6.56 -0.62 0.14
C ASP A 50 -6.28 -1.92 0.89
N ASP A 51 -6.11 -3.02 0.16
CA ASP A 51 -5.73 -4.32 0.73
C ASP A 51 -4.34 -4.26 1.41
N PHE A 52 -3.38 -3.60 0.76
CA PHE A 52 -2.06 -3.34 1.35
C PHE A 52 -2.14 -2.42 2.57
N GLU A 53 -2.98 -1.39 2.56
CA GLU A 53 -3.22 -0.51 3.72
C GLU A 53 -3.72 -1.32 4.91
N GLN A 54 -4.72 -2.19 4.72
CA GLN A 54 -5.27 -3.04 5.77
C GLN A 54 -4.21 -3.98 6.34
N TRP A 55 -3.44 -4.63 5.46
CA TRP A 55 -2.36 -5.52 5.87
C TRP A 55 -1.27 -4.78 6.65
N LEU A 56 -0.79 -3.64 6.15
CA LEU A 56 0.28 -2.85 6.77
C LEU A 56 -0.14 -2.31 8.13
N VAL A 57 -1.38 -1.82 8.25
CA VAL A 57 -1.94 -1.35 9.52
C VAL A 57 -2.04 -2.50 10.53
N GLY A 58 -2.43 -3.70 10.11
CA GLY A 58 -2.45 -4.88 10.98
C GLY A 58 -1.06 -5.34 11.41
N GLU A 59 -0.05 -5.21 10.53
CA GLU A 59 1.34 -5.50 10.86
C GLU A 59 1.93 -4.50 11.87
N MET A 60 1.56 -3.21 11.76
CA MET A 60 1.97 -2.17 12.72
C MET A 60 1.36 -2.33 14.12
N GLU A 61 0.23 -3.05 14.24
CA GLU A 61 -0.45 -3.31 15.51
C GLU A 61 -0.07 -4.66 16.16
N SER A 62 0.77 -5.48 15.50
CA SER A 62 1.23 -6.78 16.01
C SER A 62 2.49 -6.72 16.87
#